data_AF-A0A9W7E157-F1
#
_entry.id   AF-A0A9W7E157-F1
#
_cell.length_a   1.000
_cell.length_b   1.000
_cell.length_c   1.000
_cell.angle_alpha   90.00
_cell.angle_beta   90.00
_cell.angle_gamma   90.00
#
_symmetry.space_group_name_H-M   'P 1'
#
loop_
_entity.id
_entity.type
_entity.pdbx_description
1 polymer ?
#
loop_
_entity_poly.entity_id
_entity_poly.type
_entity_poly.pdbx_seq_one_letter_code
_entity_poly.pdbx_strand_id
1 'polypeptide(L)'
;MVGIGAGQQSWVDCVKLAGQKVATFMLRQHPQVLGLKFKAGVKRQDRVNARVRYIEGDFTVEERARWEANFEEVPEPLTSDTKEAYMKELSGVILSSDAFFPFRDGIDHASKVGVSFVVQPGGSVADAAIIECCDEYNMGMCMTGVRLFHH
;
A
#
# COMPACT_ATOMS: atom_id res chain seq x y z
N MET A 1 7.11 3.76 -8.83
CA MET A 1 5.67 3.71 -8.47
C MET A 1 5.46 2.50 -7.57
N VAL A 2 4.90 2.69 -6.37
CA VAL A 2 4.78 1.64 -5.34
C VAL A 2 3.34 1.15 -5.14
N GLY A 3 2.35 1.92 -5.59
CA GLY A 3 0.94 1.54 -5.62
C GLY A 3 0.18 2.41 -6.62
N ILE A 4 -0.90 1.87 -7.21
CA ILE A 4 -1.75 2.58 -8.17
C ILE A 4 -3.17 2.02 -8.14
N GLY A 5 -4.16 2.91 -8.06
CA GLY A 5 -5.57 2.61 -8.34
C GLY A 5 -5.91 3.05 -9.76
N ALA A 6 -6.72 2.27 -10.48
CA ALA A 6 -7.13 2.58 -11.84
C ALA A 6 -8.56 2.10 -12.09
N GLY A 7 -9.32 2.83 -12.91
CA GLY A 7 -10.69 2.47 -13.31
C GLY A 7 -11.71 2.45 -12.16
N GLN A 8 -11.42 3.13 -11.05
CA GLN A 8 -12.32 3.19 -9.89
C GLN A 8 -13.34 4.32 -10.07
N GLN A 9 -14.57 4.09 -9.63
CA GLN A 9 -15.65 5.09 -9.68
C GLN A 9 -15.73 5.92 -8.39
N SER A 10 -15.25 5.35 -7.28
CA SER A 10 -15.18 6.00 -5.98
C SER A 10 -13.74 6.43 -5.70
N TRP A 11 -13.60 7.70 -5.36
CA TRP A 11 -12.30 8.31 -5.16
C TRP A 11 -11.57 7.72 -3.93
N VAL A 12 -12.29 7.54 -2.81
CA VAL A 12 -11.72 6.94 -1.60
C VAL A 12 -11.34 5.48 -1.80
N ASP A 13 -12.10 4.73 -2.61
CA ASP A 13 -11.78 3.33 -2.92
C ASP A 13 -10.54 3.23 -3.82
N CYS A 14 -10.34 4.21 -4.70
CA CYS A 14 -9.10 4.34 -5.47
C CYS A 14 -7.88 4.53 -4.56
N VAL A 15 -7.98 5.41 -3.55
CA VAL A 15 -6.91 5.61 -2.56
C VAL A 15 -6.66 4.35 -1.73
N LYS A 16 -7.72 3.70 -1.23
CA LYS A 16 -7.59 2.44 -0.47
C LYS A 16 -6.92 1.35 -1.30
N LEU A 17 -7.34 1.16 -2.56
CA LEU A 17 -6.77 0.18 -3.47
C LEU A 17 -5.29 0.48 -3.77
N ALA A 18 -4.95 1.74 -4.04
CA ALA A 18 -3.57 2.16 -4.21
C ALA A 18 -2.75 1.89 -2.94
N GLY A 19 -3.28 2.27 -1.77
CA GLY A 19 -2.65 2.09 -0.46
C GLY A 19 -2.40 0.61 -0.10
N GLN A 20 -3.34 -0.28 -0.40
CA GLN A 20 -3.14 -1.73 -0.24
C GLN A 20 -1.96 -2.24 -1.06
N LYS A 21 -1.80 -1.76 -2.31
CA LYS A 21 -0.64 -2.10 -3.15
C LYS A 21 0.66 -1.54 -2.57
N VAL A 22 0.64 -0.32 -2.01
CA VAL A 22 1.80 0.23 -1.27
C VAL A 22 2.16 -0.67 -0.09
N ALA A 23 1.20 -1.07 0.73
CA ALA A 23 1.45 -1.93 1.88
C ALA A 23 2.10 -3.25 1.46
N THR A 24 1.54 -3.94 0.45
CA THR A 24 2.14 -5.17 -0.08
C THR A 24 3.54 -4.93 -0.66
N PHE A 25 3.76 -3.81 -1.36
CA PHE A 25 5.07 -3.46 -1.91
C PHE A 25 6.12 -3.26 -0.80
N MET A 26 5.77 -2.52 0.25
CA MET A 26 6.66 -2.20 1.36
C MET A 26 6.93 -3.44 2.23
N LEU A 27 5.90 -4.22 2.55
CA LEU A 27 6.06 -5.46 3.33
C LEU A 27 6.96 -6.49 2.64
N ARG A 28 7.16 -6.44 1.31
CA ARG A 28 8.17 -7.28 0.62
C ARG A 28 9.60 -7.01 1.11
N GLN A 29 9.86 -5.83 1.67
CA GLN A 29 11.15 -5.45 2.25
C GLN A 29 11.26 -5.80 3.74
N HIS A 30 10.19 -6.32 4.36
CA HIS A 30 10.21 -6.69 5.77
C HIS A 30 11.27 -7.78 6.03
N PRO A 31 12.06 -7.69 7.12
CA PRO A 31 13.13 -8.66 7.40
C PRO A 31 12.69 -10.12 7.41
N GLN A 32 11.51 -10.43 7.97
CA GLN A 32 10.97 -11.80 7.94
C GLN A 32 10.62 -12.28 6.52
N VAL A 33 10.18 -11.37 5.64
CA VAL A 33 9.83 -11.71 4.24
C VAL A 33 11.10 -11.92 3.40
N LEU A 34 12.10 -11.07 3.60
CA LEU A 34 13.41 -11.21 2.95
C LEU A 34 14.15 -12.46 3.45
N GLY A 35 14.05 -12.75 4.75
CA GLY A 35 14.72 -13.85 5.45
C GLY A 35 14.09 -15.23 5.30
N LEU A 36 13.04 -15.38 4.49
CA LEU A 36 12.42 -16.69 4.23
C LEU A 36 13.42 -17.70 3.67
N LYS A 37 13.48 -18.89 4.29
CA LYS A 37 14.40 -19.98 3.94
C LYS A 37 13.76 -20.97 2.97
N PHE A 38 14.06 -20.80 1.69
CA PHE A 38 13.56 -21.67 0.61
C PHE A 38 14.44 -22.90 0.42
N LYS A 39 13.83 -24.05 0.08
CA LYS A 39 14.57 -25.25 -0.32
C LYS A 39 15.46 -24.98 -1.54
N ALA A 40 16.53 -25.75 -1.66
CA ALA A 40 17.34 -25.79 -2.87
C ALA A 40 16.48 -26.14 -4.10
N GLY A 41 16.73 -25.46 -5.23
CA GLY A 41 16.02 -25.70 -6.50
C GLY A 41 14.71 -24.95 -6.71
N VAL A 42 14.15 -24.29 -5.68
CA VAL A 42 12.95 -23.44 -5.86
C VAL A 42 13.26 -22.27 -6.79
N LYS A 43 12.51 -22.13 -7.88
CA LYS A 43 12.76 -21.12 -8.92
C LYS A 43 12.52 -19.71 -8.39
N ARG A 44 13.18 -18.73 -8.99
CA ARG A 44 13.05 -17.32 -8.61
C ARG A 44 11.60 -16.85 -8.58
N GLN A 45 10.80 -17.22 -9.59
CA GLN A 45 9.40 -16.81 -9.66
C GLN A 45 8.56 -17.40 -8.51
N ASP A 46 8.79 -18.66 -8.17
CA ASP A 46 8.08 -19.33 -7.07
C ASP A 46 8.42 -18.70 -5.73
N ARG A 47 9.68 -18.30 -5.52
CA ARG A 47 10.11 -17.53 -4.33
C ARG A 47 9.39 -16.19 -4.22
N VAL A 48 9.23 -15.48 -5.34
CA VAL A 48 8.51 -14.20 -5.39
C VAL A 48 7.04 -14.41 -5.04
N ASN A 49 6.37 -15.37 -5.67
CA ASN A 49 4.97 -15.68 -5.41
C ASN A 49 4.75 -16.10 -3.95
N ALA A 50 5.65 -16.94 -3.41
CA ALA A 50 5.57 -17.40 -2.03
C ALA A 50 5.73 -16.26 -1.02
N ARG A 51 6.62 -15.28 -1.28
CA ARG A 51 6.75 -14.06 -0.46
C ARG A 51 5.47 -13.21 -0.48
N VAL A 52 4.82 -13.09 -1.62
CA VAL A 52 3.56 -12.34 -1.73
C VAL A 52 2.45 -13.03 -0.95
N ARG A 53 2.28 -14.35 -1.14
CA ARG A 53 1.29 -15.13 -0.38
C ARG A 53 1.55 -15.09 1.12
N TYR A 54 2.82 -15.07 1.54
CA TYR A 54 3.19 -14.92 2.95
C TYR A 54 2.73 -13.59 3.56
N ILE A 55 2.77 -12.50 2.78
CA ILE A 55 2.27 -11.18 3.20
C ILE A 55 0.74 -11.18 3.26
N GLU A 56 0.07 -11.81 2.29
CA GLU A 56 -1.40 -11.86 2.22
C GLU A 56 -1.98 -12.72 3.35
N GLY A 57 -1.43 -13.91 3.57
CA GLY A 57 -1.74 -14.77 4.71
C GLY A 57 -3.11 -15.45 4.67
N ASP A 58 -3.94 -15.16 3.67
CA ASP A 58 -5.29 -15.70 3.47
C ASP A 58 -5.27 -17.03 2.69
N PHE A 59 -4.55 -18.01 3.21
CA PHE A 59 -4.41 -19.33 2.57
C PHE A 59 -5.69 -20.16 2.68
N THR A 60 -6.07 -20.83 1.58
CA THR A 60 -6.90 -22.03 1.68
C THR A 60 -6.07 -23.21 2.19
N VAL A 61 -6.74 -24.28 2.63
CA VAL A 61 -6.06 -25.51 3.10
C VAL A 61 -5.16 -26.10 1.99
N GLU A 62 -5.64 -26.11 0.75
CA GLU A 62 -4.94 -26.67 -0.41
C GLU A 62 -3.77 -25.77 -0.86
N GLU A 63 -3.94 -24.45 -0.76
CA GLU A 63 -2.86 -23.50 -1.04
C GLU A 63 -1.73 -23.59 -0.02
N ARG A 64 -2.09 -23.71 1.27
CA ARG A 64 -1.12 -23.78 2.35
C ARG A 64 -0.14 -24.94 2.16
N ALA A 65 -0.63 -26.14 1.87
CA ALA A 65 0.22 -27.31 1.66
C ALA A 65 1.23 -27.12 0.50
N ARG A 66 0.79 -26.52 -0.62
CA ARG A 66 1.65 -26.22 -1.77
C ARG A 66 2.67 -25.13 -1.45
N TRP A 67 2.26 -24.13 -0.67
CA TRP A 67 3.13 -23.04 -0.26
C TRP A 67 4.23 -23.52 0.71
N GLU A 68 3.87 -24.30 1.73
CA GLU A 68 4.79 -24.87 2.72
C GLU A 68 5.85 -25.78 2.08
N ALA A 69 5.51 -26.48 0.99
CA ALA A 69 6.44 -27.33 0.26
C ALA A 69 7.70 -26.59 -0.26
N ASN A 70 7.66 -25.26 -0.39
CA ASN A 70 8.78 -24.44 -0.87
C ASN A 70 9.87 -24.18 0.19
N PHE A 71 9.61 -24.43 1.47
CA PHE A 71 10.49 -23.98 2.57
C PHE A 71 11.20 -25.12 3.27
N GLU A 72 12.45 -24.89 3.68
CA GLU A 72 13.20 -25.86 4.51
C GLU A 72 12.55 -26.03 5.88
N GLU A 73 12.08 -24.91 6.42
CA GLU A 73 11.35 -24.77 7.68
C GLU A 73 10.16 -23.85 7.40
N VAL A 74 8.95 -24.27 7.78
CA VAL A 74 7.75 -23.47 7.58
C VAL A 74 7.89 -22.21 8.44
N PRO A 75 7.88 -21.00 7.84
CA PRO A 75 8.09 -19.77 8.59
C PRO A 75 6.84 -19.43 9.41
N GLU A 76 7.04 -18.83 10.58
CA GLU A 76 5.95 -18.30 11.40
C GLU A 76 5.16 -17.24 10.62
N PRO A 77 3.82 -17.15 10.77
CA PRO A 77 3.01 -16.18 10.07
C PRO A 77 3.43 -14.73 10.34
N LEU A 78 3.43 -13.89 9.31
CA LEU A 78 3.58 -12.45 9.47
C LEU A 78 2.29 -11.89 10.11
N THR A 79 2.32 -11.64 11.42
CA THR A 79 1.15 -11.21 12.19
C THR A 79 0.67 -9.81 11.80
N SER A 80 -0.60 -9.49 12.04
CA SER A 80 -1.15 -8.16 11.80
C SER A 80 -0.39 -7.08 12.58
N ASP A 81 -0.07 -7.32 13.85
CA ASP A 81 0.70 -6.38 14.69
C ASP A 81 2.09 -6.11 14.11
N THR A 82 2.77 -7.14 13.60
CA THR A 82 4.07 -6.97 12.93
C THR A 82 3.94 -6.15 11.64
N LYS A 83 2.91 -6.41 10.83
CA LYS A 83 2.64 -5.62 9.62
C LYS A 83 2.38 -4.16 9.98
N GLU A 84 1.52 -3.91 10.96
CA GLU A 84 1.16 -2.56 11.40
C GLU A 84 2.35 -1.80 11.98
N ALA A 85 3.17 -2.45 12.82
CA ALA A 85 4.38 -1.85 13.36
C ALA A 85 5.34 -1.41 12.23
N TYR A 86 5.58 -2.29 11.25
CA TYR A 86 6.44 -1.97 10.12
C TYR A 86 5.87 -0.85 9.25
N MET A 87 4.56 -0.86 9.00
CA MET A 87 3.91 0.17 8.18
C MET A 87 3.90 1.54 8.87
N LYS A 88 3.89 1.60 10.21
CA LYS A 88 3.99 2.87 10.97
C LYS A 88 5.34 3.58 10.82
N GLU A 89 6.40 2.85 10.50
CA GLU A 89 7.73 3.43 10.26
C GLU A 89 7.88 4.04 8.86
N LEU A 90 6.92 3.77 7.96
CA LEU A 90 6.96 4.25 6.59
C LEU A 90 6.74 5.76 6.52
N SER A 91 7.60 6.44 5.78
CA SER A 91 7.49 7.87 5.51
C SER A 91 8.02 8.21 4.11
N GLY A 92 7.75 9.43 3.64
CA GLY A 92 8.27 9.92 2.36
C GLY A 92 7.52 9.42 1.13
N VAL A 93 6.36 8.77 1.29
CA VAL A 93 5.52 8.39 0.15
C VAL A 93 4.87 9.65 -0.44
N ILE A 94 4.80 9.72 -1.77
CA ILE A 94 4.17 10.81 -2.49
C ILE A 94 2.90 10.28 -3.16
N LEU A 95 1.77 10.94 -2.93
CA LEU A 95 0.48 10.65 -3.54
C LEU A 95 0.17 11.69 -4.62
N SER A 96 -0.22 11.24 -5.80
CA SER A 96 -0.76 12.10 -6.86
C SER A 96 -2.17 11.64 -7.20
N SER A 97 -3.13 12.56 -7.27
CA SER A 97 -4.49 12.31 -7.76
C SER A 97 -4.73 13.05 -9.07
N ASP A 98 -5.39 12.38 -10.01
CA ASP A 98 -5.81 12.91 -11.31
C ASP A 98 -7.00 13.87 -11.20
N ALA A 99 -7.73 13.82 -10.10
CA ALA A 99 -8.87 14.65 -9.75
C ALA A 99 -8.70 15.25 -8.36
N PHE A 100 -9.60 16.18 -8.00
CA PHE A 100 -9.61 16.73 -6.65
C PHE A 100 -10.14 15.71 -5.63
N PHE A 101 -9.72 15.88 -4.39
CA PHE A 101 -10.25 15.11 -3.26
C PHE A 101 -11.62 15.69 -2.87
N PRO A 102 -12.72 14.91 -2.86
CA PRO A 102 -14.03 15.45 -2.50
C PRO A 102 -14.16 15.68 -0.97
N PHE A 103 -13.44 14.89 -0.16
CA PHE A 103 -13.47 14.94 1.31
C PHE A 103 -12.09 14.62 1.90
N ARG A 104 -11.92 14.84 3.21
CA ARG A 104 -10.66 14.57 3.94
C ARG A 104 -10.32 13.09 4.07
N ASP A 105 -11.30 12.21 3.88
CA ASP A 105 -11.22 10.77 4.19
C ASP A 105 -10.08 10.04 3.45
N GLY A 106 -9.75 10.42 2.21
CA GLY A 106 -8.61 9.79 1.57
C GLY A 106 -7.26 10.41 1.91
N ILE A 107 -7.20 11.60 2.52
CA ILE A 107 -5.98 12.03 3.24
C ILE A 107 -5.81 11.17 4.50
N ASP A 108 -6.89 10.90 5.24
CA ASP A 108 -6.88 10.00 6.40
C ASP A 108 -6.44 8.57 6.02
N HIS A 109 -6.76 8.10 4.80
CA HIS A 109 -6.28 6.82 4.29
C HIS A 109 -4.84 6.88 3.79
N ALA A 110 -4.43 7.98 3.15
CA ALA A 110 -3.07 8.18 2.68
C ALA A 110 -2.05 8.21 3.84
N SER A 111 -2.42 8.82 4.98
CA SER A 111 -1.54 8.91 6.16
C SER A 111 -1.13 7.55 6.70
N LYS A 112 -2.01 6.55 6.61
CA LYS A 112 -1.77 5.17 7.06
C LYS A 112 -0.71 4.43 6.26
N VAL A 113 -0.31 4.95 5.10
CA VAL A 113 0.71 4.35 4.23
C VAL A 113 1.91 5.28 4.02
N GLY A 114 2.20 6.14 5.02
CA GLY A 114 3.44 6.93 5.08
C GLY A 114 3.51 8.06 4.06
N VAL A 115 2.36 8.55 3.59
CA VAL A 115 2.31 9.69 2.67
C VAL A 115 2.76 10.95 3.39
N SER A 116 3.74 11.65 2.81
CA SER A 116 4.25 12.93 3.30
C SER A 116 3.97 14.08 2.35
N PHE A 117 3.65 13.78 1.08
CA PHE A 117 3.31 14.80 0.08
C PHE A 117 2.13 14.37 -0.78
N VAL A 118 1.21 15.30 -1.04
CA VAL A 118 0.02 15.11 -1.86
C VAL A 118 0.01 16.13 -3.00
N VAL A 119 -0.24 15.65 -4.22
CA VAL A 119 -0.41 16.49 -5.41
C VAL A 119 -1.80 16.24 -5.99
N GLN A 120 -2.59 17.29 -6.15
CA GLN A 120 -3.95 17.20 -6.67
C GLN A 120 -4.37 18.50 -7.38
N PRO A 121 -5.41 18.50 -8.23
CA PRO A 121 -5.79 19.68 -9.02
C PRO A 121 -6.34 20.86 -8.21
N GLY A 122 -6.96 20.61 -7.06
CA GLY A 122 -7.79 21.58 -6.34
C GLY A 122 -9.16 21.79 -7.01
N GLY A 123 -10.00 22.59 -6.36
CA GLY A 123 -11.34 22.94 -6.84
C GLY A 123 -12.47 22.16 -6.13
N SER A 124 -12.20 21.55 -4.98
CA SER A 124 -13.24 21.00 -4.12
C SER A 124 -13.88 22.11 -3.29
N VAL A 125 -15.18 22.02 -3.04
CA VAL A 125 -15.84 22.88 -2.04
C VAL A 125 -15.29 22.63 -0.63
N ALA A 126 -14.65 21.49 -0.41
CA ALA A 126 -14.05 21.08 0.85
C ALA A 126 -12.52 21.28 0.91
N ASP A 127 -11.91 21.99 -0.04
CA ASP A 127 -10.44 22.13 -0.11
C ASP A 127 -9.83 22.65 1.21
N ALA A 128 -10.50 23.57 1.91
CA ALA A 128 -10.03 24.08 3.20
C ALA A 128 -9.89 22.96 4.25
N ALA A 129 -10.89 22.07 4.37
CA ALA A 129 -10.86 20.95 5.31
C ALA A 129 -9.85 19.87 4.91
N ILE A 130 -9.58 19.73 3.61
CA ILE A 130 -8.60 18.79 3.07
C ILE A 130 -7.16 19.29 3.34
N ILE A 131 -6.93 20.60 3.18
CA ILE A 131 -5.66 21.25 3.52
C ILE A 131 -5.40 21.14 5.02
N GLU A 132 -6.40 21.47 5.86
CA GLU A 132 -6.30 21.33 7.32
C GLU A 132 -5.96 19.89 7.72
N CYS A 133 -6.57 18.88 7.08
CA CYS A 133 -6.23 17.48 7.30
C CYS A 133 -4.77 17.15 6.93
N CYS A 134 -4.25 17.71 5.83
CA CYS A 134 -2.82 17.57 5.52
C CYS A 134 -1.93 18.20 6.58
N ASP A 135 -2.28 19.39 7.08
CA ASP A 135 -1.53 20.06 8.15
C ASP A 135 -1.55 19.24 9.46
N GLU A 136 -2.69 18.67 9.84
CA GLU A 136 -2.82 17.77 11.00
C GLU A 136 -1.84 16.57 10.92
N TYR A 137 -1.65 16.03 9.72
CA TYR A 137 -0.73 14.92 9.46
C TYR A 137 0.69 15.35 9.07
N ASN A 138 1.00 16.66 9.11
CA ASN A 138 2.28 17.24 8.68
C ASN A 138 2.66 16.84 7.23
N MET A 139 1.68 16.84 6.33
CA MET A 139 1.88 16.57 4.90
C MET A 139 1.96 17.85 4.09
N GLY A 140 2.86 17.91 3.12
CA GLY A 140 2.84 18.97 2.11
C GLY A 140 1.77 18.71 1.04
N MET A 141 0.92 19.68 0.74
CA MET A 141 -0.04 19.61 -0.37
C MET A 141 0.30 20.60 -1.49
N CYS A 142 0.24 20.15 -2.74
CA CYS A 142 0.39 20.98 -3.93
C CYS A 142 -0.88 20.94 -4.79
N MET A 143 -1.43 22.12 -5.08
CA MET A 143 -2.60 22.31 -5.95
C MET A 143 -2.14 22.66 -7.36
N THR A 144 -2.46 21.83 -8.36
CA THR A 144 -1.92 22.00 -9.72
C THR A 144 -2.81 22.81 -10.66
N GLY A 145 -4.11 22.88 -10.40
CA GLY A 145 -5.10 23.44 -11.34
C GLY A 145 -5.33 22.57 -12.60
N VAL A 146 -4.75 21.37 -12.69
CA VAL A 146 -4.79 20.52 -13.89
C VAL A 146 -5.34 19.14 -13.54
N ARG A 147 -6.44 18.73 -14.18
CA ARG A 147 -6.99 17.36 -14.10
C ARG A 147 -6.34 16.44 -15.13
N LEU A 148 -6.20 15.16 -14.80
CA LEU A 148 -5.46 14.16 -15.60
C LEU A 148 -6.32 12.94 -15.95
N PHE A 149 -7.58 13.14 -16.31
CA PHE A 149 -8.45 12.03 -16.71
C PHE A 149 -7.94 11.31 -17.96
N HIS A 150 -8.09 9.99 -17.96
CA HIS A 150 -7.81 9.11 -19.09
C HIS A 150 -8.92 8.07 -19.19
N HIS A 151 -9.45 7.88 -20.40
CA HIS A 151 -10.58 7.01 -20.70
C HIS A 151 -10.17 5.91 -21.68
#